data_AF-A0A9D8JU80-F1
#
_entry.id   AF-A0A9D8JU80-F1
#
_cell.length_a   1.000
_cell.length_b   1.000
_cell.length_c   1.000
_cell.angle_alpha   90.00
_cell.angle_beta   90.00
_cell.angle_gamma   90.00
#
_symmetry.space_group_name_H-M   'P 1'
#
loop_
_entity.id
_entity.type
_entity.pdbx_description
1 polymer ?
#
loop_
_entity_poly.entity_id
_entity_poly.type
_entity_poly.pdbx_seq_one_letter_code
_entity_poly.pdbx_strand_id
1 'polypeptide(L)' 'MFCPKCGTANEDTAAFCGKCGHNISAPVAAQPQPPVATPPRSSAPSPFPSIMDTSLSLWHHAPIPCPRKS' A
#
# COMPACT_ATOMS: atom_id res chain seq x y z
N MET A 1 13.39 16.83 22.68
CA MET A 1 11.94 16.64 22.95
C MET A 1 11.47 15.20 22.72
N PHE A 2 10.29 14.81 23.23
CA PHE A 2 9.69 13.48 22.95
C PHE A 2 8.52 13.59 21.96
N CYS A 3 8.44 12.66 21.01
CA CYS A 3 7.35 12.62 20.03
C CYS A 3 6.02 12.28 20.72
N PRO A 4 4.96 13.11 20.59
CA PRO A 4 3.68 12.85 21.24
C PRO A 4 2.94 11.65 20.65
N LYS A 5 3.33 11.19 19.45
CA LYS A 5 2.69 10.05 18.76
C LYS A 5 3.27 8.70 19.14
N CYS A 6 4.56 8.62 19.43
CA CYS A 6 5.24 7.33 19.65
C CYS A 6 6.25 7.33 20.81
N GLY A 7 6.44 8.45 21.50
CA GLY A 7 7.34 8.55 22.66
C GLY A 7 8.84 8.53 22.33
N THR A 8 9.24 8.54 21.06
CA THR A 8 10.67 8.58 20.69
C THR A 8 11.30 9.91 21.08
N ALA A 9 12.52 9.88 21.64
CA ALA A 9 13.33 11.08 21.86
C ALA A 9 13.86 11.63 20.53
N ASN A 10 13.68 12.93 20.30
CA ASN A 10 14.16 13.66 19.13
C ASN A 10 14.89 14.93 19.57
N GLU A 11 15.75 15.48 18.71
CA GLU A 11 16.40 16.76 18.96
C GLU A 11 15.36 17.89 19.06
N ASP A 12 15.66 18.94 19.81
CA ASP A 12 14.72 20.05 20.04
C ASP A 12 14.49 20.92 18.79
N THR A 13 15.39 20.82 17.80
CA THR A 13 15.27 21.46 16.48
C THR A 13 14.72 20.53 15.39
N ALA A 14 14.39 19.27 15.73
CA ALA A 14 13.90 18.32 14.76
C ALA A 14 12.50 18.70 14.28
N ALA A 15 12.31 18.79 12.96
CA ALA A 15 10.99 19.11 12.41
C ALA A 15 10.05 17.89 12.37
N PHE A 16 10.62 16.70 12.25
CA PHE A 16 9.89 15.43 12.15
C PHE A 16 10.51 14.37 13.06
N CYS A 17 9.68 13.43 13.51
CA CYS A 17 10.17 12.31 14.31
C CYS A 17 10.96 11.33 13.43
N GLY A 18 12.23 11.07 13.79
CA GLY A 18 13.09 10.13 13.07
C GLY A 18 12.63 8.67 13.12
N LYS A 19 11.66 8.32 13.98
CA LYS A 19 11.13 6.96 14.12
C LYS A 19 9.81 6.73 13.38
N CYS A 20 8.87 7.67 13.49
CA CYS A 20 7.51 7.49 12.95
C CYS A 20 7.11 8.54 11.90
N GLY A 21 7.96 9.54 11.65
CA GLY A 21 7.72 10.60 10.66
C GLY A 21 6.70 11.67 11.07
N HIS A 22 6.16 11.64 12.31
CA HIS A 22 5.23 12.67 12.76
C HIS A 22 5.89 14.05 12.79
N ASN A 23 5.23 15.06 12.26
CA ASN A 23 5.69 16.45 12.36
C ASN A 23 5.61 16.91 13.83
N ILE A 24 6.74 17.33 14.38
CA ILE A 24 6.89 17.79 15.76
C ILE A 24 7.33 19.26 15.82
N SER A 25 7.51 19.92 14.68
CA SER A 25 8.06 21.27 14.54
C SER A 25 7.05 22.40 14.72
N ALA A 26 5.77 22.16 14.39
CA ALA A 26 4.83 23.24 14.18
C ALA A 26 3.68 23.16 15.20
N PRO A 27 3.34 24.28 15.88
CA PRO A 27 2.00 24.41 16.41
C PRO A 27 1.07 24.31 15.19
N VAL A 28 0.07 23.44 15.28
CA VAL A 28 -1.06 23.43 14.36
C VAL A 28 -1.73 24.79 14.54
N ALA A 29 -1.25 25.82 13.84
CA ALA A 29 -2.13 26.88 13.41
C ALA A 29 -3.19 26.15 12.63
N ALA A 30 -4.38 26.06 13.25
CA ALA A 30 -5.55 25.51 12.62
C ALA A 30 -5.78 26.33 11.36
N GLN A 31 -5.16 25.89 10.26
CA GLN A 31 -5.68 26.09 8.94
C GLN A 31 -7.16 25.75 9.08
N PRO A 32 -8.10 26.65 8.72
CA PRO A 32 -9.49 26.29 8.63
C PRO A 32 -9.53 25.12 7.65
N GLN A 33 -9.53 23.88 8.16
CA GLN A 33 -9.77 22.73 7.34
C GLN A 33 -11.23 22.93 6.91
N PRO A 34 -11.52 23.18 5.62
CA PRO A 34 -12.89 23.12 5.16
C PRO A 34 -13.46 21.80 5.68
N PRO A 35 -14.71 21.79 6.18
CA PRO A 35 -15.26 20.64 6.89
C PRO A 35 -14.97 19.39 6.08
N VAL A 36 -14.18 18.49 6.67
CA VAL A 36 -13.71 17.26 6.05
C VAL A 36 -14.94 16.45 5.67
N ALA A 37 -15.38 16.57 4.43
CA ALA A 37 -16.33 15.66 3.84
C ALA A 37 -15.60 14.33 3.63
N THR A 38 -16.00 13.31 4.39
CA THR A 38 -15.78 11.91 4.02
C THR A 38 -17.15 11.23 4.05
N PRO A 39 -17.48 10.29 3.13
CA PRO A 39 -16.71 9.04 2.95
C PRO A 39 -16.79 8.45 1.51
N PRO A 40 -16.42 7.17 1.24
CA PRO A 40 -15.54 6.25 1.93
C PRO A 40 -14.28 5.92 1.13
N ARG A 41 -13.36 5.27 1.84
CA ARG A 41 -12.28 4.43 1.34
C ARG A 41 -12.79 3.46 0.26
N SER A 42 -12.60 3.80 -1.01
CA SER A 42 -12.68 2.81 -2.10
C SER A 42 -11.42 1.96 -2.07
N SER A 43 -11.59 0.79 -1.47
CA SER A 43 -11.06 -0.47 -1.96
C SER A 43 -11.24 -0.58 -3.48
N ALA A 44 -10.39 0.07 -4.27
CA ALA A 44 -10.14 -0.41 -5.62
C ALA A 44 -9.05 -1.50 -5.49
N PRO A 45 -9.36 -2.80 -5.64
CA PRO A 45 -8.29 -3.70 -6.06
C PRO A 45 -7.73 -3.10 -7.35
N SER A 46 -6.40 -3.00 -7.44
CA SER A 46 -5.74 -2.72 -8.70
C SER A 46 -6.40 -3.60 -9.76
N PRO A 47 -6.86 -3.08 -10.91
CA PRO A 47 -6.99 -3.94 -12.06
C PRO A 47 -5.55 -4.32 -12.38
N PHE A 48 -5.08 -5.41 -11.78
CA PHE A 48 -4.08 -6.22 -12.46
C PHE A 48 -4.54 -6.26 -13.92
N PRO A 49 -3.69 -5.93 -14.90
CA PRO A 49 -4.01 -6.33 -16.25
C PRO A 49 -4.08 -7.85 -16.19
N SER A 50 -5.31 -8.39 -16.18
CA SER A 50 -5.59 -9.75 -16.60
C SER A 50 -5.23 -9.82 -18.08
N ILE A 51 -3.93 -9.88 -18.35
CA ILE A 51 -3.37 -10.23 -19.65
C ILE A 51 -2.53 -11.51 -19.53
N MET A 52 -2.89 -12.38 -18.59
CA MET A 52 -2.82 -13.83 -18.85
C MET A 52 -3.81 -14.24 -19.96
N ASP A 53 -3.81 -13.55 -21.09
CA ASP A 53 -4.45 -14.00 -22.31
C ASP A 53 -3.49 -13.84 -23.50
N THR A 54 -3.18 -14.97 -24.11
CA THR A 54 -2.62 -15.09 -25.47
C THR A 54 -1.10 -14.98 -25.65
N SER A 55 -0.32 -15.74 -24.87
CA SER A 55 0.94 -16.34 -25.39
C SER A 55 1.51 -17.50 -24.56
N LEU A 56 0.65 -18.38 -24.04
CA LEU A 56 1.13 -19.68 -23.54
C LEU A 56 0.15 -20.83 -23.84
N SER A 57 -0.57 -20.75 -24.96
CA SER A 57 -1.46 -21.86 -25.39
C SER A 57 -1.35 -22.27 -26.86
N LEU A 58 -0.42 -21.74 -27.65
CA LEU A 58 -0.06 -22.36 -28.92
C LEU A 58 1.42 -22.72 -28.87
N TRP A 59 1.70 -24.02 -29.05
CA TRP A 59 3.01 -24.69 -29.00
C TRP A 59 3.51 -24.95 -27.55
N HIS A 60 3.20 -26.08 -26.88
CA HIS A 60 3.66 -27.42 -27.27
C HIS A 60 3.00 -28.55 -26.44
N HIS A 61 2.25 -29.41 -27.14
CA HIS A 61 2.08 -30.87 -26.93
C HIS A 61 1.03 -31.44 -25.94
N ALA A 62 0.14 -32.23 -26.54
CA ALA A 62 -1.01 -32.96 -26.02
C ALA A 62 -0.68 -34.08 -24.99
N PRO A 63 -1.67 -34.51 -24.16
CA PRO A 63 -1.52 -35.69 -23.32
C PRO A 63 -1.58 -36.99 -24.16
N ILE A 64 -0.53 -37.81 -24.10
CA ILE A 64 -0.57 -39.19 -24.60
C ILE A 64 -1.49 -40.00 -23.67
N PRO A 65 -2.54 -40.69 -24.16
CA PRO A 65 -3.45 -41.48 -23.32
C PRO A 65 -2.76 -42.74 -22.76
N CYS A 66 -3.07 -43.05 -21.50
CA CYS A 66 -2.59 -44.23 -20.78
C CYS A 66 -2.94 -45.55 -21.49
N PRO A 67 -2.02 -46.53 -21.60
CA PRO A 67 -2.42 -47.88 -22.01
C PRO A 67 -3.06 -48.63 -20.84
N ARG A 68 -4.35 -48.95 -21.02
CA ARG A 68 -5.15 -49.89 -20.22
C ARG A 68 -4.95 -51.32 -20.74
N LYS A 69 -4.18 -52.17 -20.06
CA LYS A 69 -4.20 -53.66 -20.06
C LYS A 69 -3.06 -54.15 -19.14
N SER A 70 -3.13 -55.24 -18.37
CA SER A 70 -3.94 -56.45 -18.49
C SER A 70 -4.18 -57.10 -17.13
#